data_AF-A0A1V3N1T3-F1
#
_entry.id   AF-A0A1V3N1T3-F1
#
_cell.length_a   1.000
_cell.length_b   1.000
_cell.length_c   1.000
_cell.angle_alpha   90.00
_cell.angle_beta   90.00
_cell.angle_gamma   90.00
#
_symmetry.space_group_name_H-M   'P 1'
#
loop_
_entity.id
_entity.type
_entity.pdbx_description
1 polymer ?
#
loop_
_entity_poly.entity_id
_entity_poly.type
_entity_poly.pdbx_seq_one_letter_code
_entity_poly.pdbx_strand_id
1 'polypeptide(L)'
;MESLFGSGEELSMVQMGMRALIMFMVALFLVRLGGIRILGRKSGVDFVIIIMLGSVLARGIVGASPFMSTVFAGAVMIMVNKILAQVSARLPYLGNLVKGKPAVLYKNDQIQWDQMDRLGVSRTDLLTSLRLETHSKHLDEVDIAFMEPNGRISFTLKTKA
;
A
#
# COMPACT_ATOMS: atom_id res chain seq x y z
N MET A 1 20.71 -1.87 -32.00
CA MET A 1 19.84 -2.14 -30.83
C MET A 1 19.97 -3.58 -30.32
N GLU A 2 20.36 -4.56 -31.14
CA GLU A 2 20.57 -5.95 -30.70
C GLU A 2 21.75 -6.16 -29.76
N SER A 3 22.83 -5.37 -29.85
CA SER A 3 23.98 -5.52 -28.94
C SER A 3 23.73 -5.03 -27.50
N LEU A 4 22.74 -4.16 -27.31
CA LEU A 4 22.32 -3.64 -25.99
C LEU A 4 21.23 -4.50 -25.34
N PHE A 5 20.51 -5.30 -26.13
CA PHE A 5 19.33 -6.05 -25.70
C PHE A 5 19.40 -7.56 -25.99
N GLY A 6 20.61 -8.12 -26.16
CA GLY A 6 20.90 -9.52 -26.49
C GLY A 6 19.82 -10.54 -26.09
N SER A 7 19.42 -11.38 -27.06
CA SER A 7 18.49 -12.48 -26.88
C SER A 7 19.26 -13.79 -26.65
N GLY A 8 19.15 -14.37 -25.44
CA GLY A 8 19.78 -15.65 -25.06
C GLY A 8 19.99 -15.77 -23.54
N GLU A 9 20.13 -17.00 -23.04
CA GLU A 9 20.28 -17.36 -21.61
C GLU A 9 21.61 -16.90 -20.96
N GLU A 10 22.58 -16.39 -21.73
CA GLU A 10 23.85 -15.89 -21.21
C GLU A 10 23.89 -14.35 -21.24
N LEU A 11 23.28 -13.73 -20.23
CA LEU A 11 23.41 -12.29 -20.01
C LEU A 11 24.78 -11.99 -19.38
N SER A 12 25.61 -11.24 -20.09
CA SER A 12 26.82 -10.66 -19.50
C SER A 12 26.46 -9.74 -18.32
N MET A 13 27.31 -9.69 -17.29
CA MET A 13 27.12 -8.82 -16.11
C MET A 13 26.80 -7.37 -16.50
N VAL A 14 27.43 -6.87 -17.58
CA VAL A 14 27.22 -5.50 -18.09
C VAL A 14 25.81 -5.34 -18.69
N GLN A 15 25.33 -6.33 -19.44
CA GLN A 15 23.98 -6.30 -20.03
C GLN A 15 22.91 -6.36 -18.94
N MET A 16 23.11 -7.19 -17.92
CA MET A 16 22.21 -7.28 -16.77
C MET A 16 22.19 -5.97 -15.97
N GLY A 17 23.36 -5.35 -15.75
CA GLY A 17 23.47 -4.03 -15.11
C GLY A 17 22.74 -2.93 -15.89
N MET A 18 22.89 -2.89 -17.20
CA MET A 18 22.19 -1.92 -18.06
C MET A 18 20.66 -2.12 -18.04
N ARG A 19 20.19 -3.38 -18.13
CA ARG A 19 18.76 -3.68 -18.02
C ARG A 19 18.20 -3.28 -16.66
N ALA A 20 18.93 -3.55 -15.58
CA ALA A 20 18.54 -3.15 -14.23
C ALA A 20 18.40 -1.62 -14.11
N LEU A 21 19.38 -0.86 -14.63
CA LEU A 21 19.34 0.60 -14.63
C LEU A 21 18.14 1.15 -15.42
N ILE A 22 17.90 0.64 -16.62
CA ILE A 22 16.77 1.06 -17.46
C ILE A 22 15.44 0.72 -16.77
N MET A 23 15.28 -0.50 -16.28
CA MET A 23 14.06 -0.92 -15.59
C MET A 23 13.82 -0.15 -14.30
N PHE A 24 14.87 0.24 -13.58
CA PHE A 24 14.75 1.12 -12.43
C PHE A 24 14.20 2.50 -12.82
N MET A 25 14.71 3.10 -13.90
CA MET A 25 14.17 4.37 -14.42
C MET A 25 12.71 4.23 -14.86
N VAL A 26 12.36 3.12 -15.51
CA VAL A 26 10.96 2.80 -15.85
C VAL A 26 10.10 2.66 -14.61
N ALA A 27 10.58 1.94 -13.57
CA ALA A 27 9.86 1.77 -12.32
C ALA A 27 9.57 3.13 -11.66
N LEU A 28 10.59 4.00 -11.57
CA LEU A 28 10.43 5.36 -11.04
C LEU A 28 9.39 6.16 -11.83
N PHE A 29 9.43 6.09 -13.16
CA PHE A 29 8.47 6.76 -14.02
C PHE A 29 7.04 6.23 -13.81
N LEU A 30 6.85 4.91 -13.78
CA LEU A 30 5.56 4.27 -13.54
C LEU A 30 4.98 4.62 -12.16
N VAL A 31 5.80 4.57 -11.12
CA VAL A 31 5.41 4.98 -9.76
C VAL A 31 5.04 6.46 -9.73
N ARG A 32 5.79 7.32 -10.44
CA ARG A 32 5.48 8.76 -10.56
C ARG A 32 4.13 9.00 -11.22
N LEU A 33 3.80 8.26 -12.28
CA LEU A 33 2.49 8.31 -12.95
C LEU A 33 1.34 7.85 -12.03
N GLY A 34 1.62 6.89 -11.15
CA GLY A 34 0.68 6.45 -10.12
C GLY A 34 0.41 7.49 -9.03
N GLY A 35 1.33 8.43 -8.84
CA GLY A 35 1.18 9.59 -7.95
C GLY A 35 1.39 9.29 -6.46
N ILE A 36 1.16 10.30 -5.61
CA ILE A 36 1.45 10.28 -4.17
C ILE A 36 0.67 9.21 -3.40
N ARG A 37 -0.45 8.72 -3.95
CA ARG A 37 -1.33 7.74 -3.30
C ARG A 37 -0.70 6.35 -3.23
N ILE A 38 0.01 5.93 -4.26
CA ILE A 38 0.72 4.64 -4.28
C ILE A 38 1.81 4.64 -3.20
N LEU A 39 2.61 5.71 -3.15
CA LEU A 39 3.69 5.85 -2.18
C LEU A 39 3.19 6.09 -0.74
N GLY A 40 2.02 6.68 -0.58
CA GLY A 40 1.44 7.06 0.71
C GLY A 40 0.93 5.91 1.58
N ARG A 41 1.01 4.65 1.13
CA ARG A 41 0.67 3.41 1.89
C ARG A 41 -0.65 3.51 2.69
N LYS A 42 -1.67 4.15 2.13
CA LYS A 42 -2.95 4.38 2.84
C LYS A 42 -3.92 3.20 2.78
N SER A 43 -3.71 2.24 1.87
CA SER A 43 -4.60 1.08 1.69
C SER A 43 -3.80 -0.20 1.42
N GLY A 44 -4.28 -1.35 1.91
CA GLY A 44 -3.70 -2.66 1.62
C GLY A 44 -3.63 -2.98 0.11
N VAL A 45 -4.55 -2.44 -0.68
CA VAL A 45 -4.54 -2.61 -2.14
C VAL A 45 -3.34 -1.94 -2.80
N ASP A 46 -2.93 -0.77 -2.30
CA ASP A 46 -1.73 -0.09 -2.82
C ASP A 46 -0.47 -0.93 -2.56
N PHE A 47 -0.41 -1.65 -1.42
CA PHE A 47 0.69 -2.57 -1.12
C PHE A 47 0.74 -3.75 -2.08
N VAL A 48 -0.40 -4.41 -2.34
CA VAL A 48 -0.47 -5.54 -3.28
C VAL A 48 0.03 -5.11 -4.66
N ILE A 49 -0.37 -3.93 -5.12
CA ILE A 49 0.01 -3.41 -6.43
C ILE A 49 1.51 -3.10 -6.50
N ILE A 50 2.12 -2.54 -5.45
CA ILE A 50 3.57 -2.30 -5.41
C ILE A 50 4.34 -3.62 -5.47
N ILE A 51 3.92 -4.63 -4.71
CA ILE A 51 4.59 -5.94 -4.67
C ILE A 51 4.49 -6.62 -6.04
N MET A 52 3.29 -6.64 -6.63
CA MET A 52 3.09 -7.21 -7.95
C MET A 52 3.86 -6.44 -9.02
N LEU A 53 3.90 -5.10 -8.95
CA LEU A 53 4.63 -4.27 -9.91
C LEU A 53 6.13 -4.57 -9.85
N GLY A 54 6.70 -4.63 -8.64
CA GLY A 54 8.10 -5.04 -8.45
C GLY A 54 8.37 -6.43 -9.03
N SER A 55 7.47 -7.38 -8.81
CA SER A 55 7.58 -8.75 -9.33
C SER A 55 7.54 -8.79 -10.86
N VAL A 56 6.66 -8.01 -11.49
CA VAL A 56 6.59 -7.90 -12.95
C VAL A 56 7.86 -7.27 -13.50
N LEU A 57 8.29 -6.13 -12.96
CA LEU A 57 9.48 -5.42 -13.44
C LEU A 57 10.76 -6.22 -13.24
N ALA A 58 10.88 -7.01 -12.17
CA ALA A 58 12.01 -7.91 -11.95
C ALA A 58 12.19 -8.91 -13.11
N ARG A 59 11.10 -9.41 -13.71
CA ARG A 59 11.17 -10.30 -14.89
C ARG A 59 11.79 -9.62 -16.11
N GLY A 60 11.59 -8.31 -16.26
CA GLY A 60 12.23 -7.52 -17.32
C GLY A 60 13.72 -7.31 -17.08
N ILE A 61 14.16 -7.24 -15.82
CA ILE A 61 15.58 -7.13 -15.46
C ILE A 61 16.33 -8.42 -15.82
N VAL A 62 15.80 -9.57 -15.38
CA VAL A 62 16.42 -10.88 -15.62
C VAL A 62 16.22 -11.40 -17.05
N GLY A 63 15.45 -10.69 -17.88
CA GLY A 63 15.16 -11.11 -19.25
C GLY A 63 14.22 -12.32 -19.38
N ALA A 64 13.54 -12.72 -18.30
CA ALA A 64 12.58 -13.82 -18.30
C ALA A 64 11.28 -13.49 -19.05
N SER A 65 11.09 -12.23 -19.45
CA SER A 65 9.95 -11.78 -20.25
C SER A 65 10.38 -10.64 -21.18
N PRO A 66 9.73 -10.47 -22.34
CA PRO A 66 10.03 -9.36 -23.23
C PRO A 66 9.92 -8.01 -22.52
N PHE A 67 10.90 -7.13 -22.74
CA PHE A 67 10.99 -5.84 -22.05
C PHE A 67 9.71 -5.01 -22.25
N MET A 68 9.26 -4.81 -23.49
CA MET A 68 8.08 -3.98 -23.77
C MET A 68 6.79 -4.56 -23.19
N SER A 69 6.62 -5.88 -23.22
CA SER A 69 5.46 -6.54 -22.58
C SER A 69 5.48 -6.33 -21.06
N THR A 70 6.66 -6.37 -20.44
CA THR A 70 6.84 -6.14 -19.00
C THR A 70 6.52 -4.70 -18.62
N VAL A 71 7.02 -3.72 -19.38
CA VAL A 71 6.74 -2.30 -19.16
C VAL A 71 5.26 -2.00 -19.37
N PHE A 72 4.65 -2.54 -20.43
CA PHE A 72 3.22 -2.39 -20.70
C PHE A 72 2.36 -2.98 -19.58
N ALA A 73 2.68 -4.19 -19.10
CA ALA A 73 1.99 -4.80 -17.97
C ALA A 73 2.09 -3.91 -16.72
N GLY A 74 3.26 -3.37 -16.41
CA GLY A 74 3.44 -2.41 -15.32
C GLY A 74 2.60 -1.14 -15.49
N ALA A 75 2.53 -0.59 -16.71
CA ALA A 75 1.69 0.57 -17.02
C ALA A 75 0.20 0.28 -16.83
N VAL A 76 -0.29 -0.87 -17.30
CA VAL A 76 -1.67 -1.31 -17.10
C VAL A 76 -1.99 -1.45 -15.62
N MET A 77 -1.09 -2.03 -14.82
CA MET A 77 -1.27 -2.15 -13.37
C MET A 77 -1.43 -0.79 -12.68
N ILE A 78 -0.59 0.18 -13.03
CA ILE A 78 -0.69 1.55 -12.51
C ILE A 78 -2.02 2.20 -12.95
N MET A 79 -2.42 2.00 -14.21
CA MET A 79 -3.67 2.53 -14.75
C MET A 79 -4.89 1.94 -14.02
N VAL A 80 -4.92 0.62 -13.82
CA VAL A 80 -5.96 -0.06 -13.05
C VAL A 80 -5.99 0.45 -11.62
N ASN A 81 -4.83 0.63 -10.97
CA ASN A 81 -4.80 1.19 -9.62
C ASN A 81 -5.46 2.57 -9.58
N LYS A 82 -5.14 3.43 -10.56
CA LYS A 82 -5.66 4.79 -10.63
C LYS A 82 -7.17 4.80 -10.87
N ILE A 83 -7.67 3.95 -11.75
CA ILE A 83 -9.10 3.78 -12.00
C ILE A 83 -9.79 3.30 -10.73
N LEU A 84 -9.29 2.23 -10.11
CA LEU A 84 -9.83 1.68 -8.88
C LEU A 84 -9.85 2.73 -7.77
N ALA A 85 -8.78 3.52 -7.68
CA ALA A 85 -8.64 4.60 -6.72
C ALA A 85 -9.67 5.72 -6.91
N GLN A 86 -9.99 6.09 -8.16
CA GLN A 86 -10.98 7.09 -8.52
C GLN A 86 -12.41 6.57 -8.34
N VAL A 87 -12.69 5.34 -8.79
CA VAL A 87 -14.00 4.71 -8.65
C VAL A 87 -14.33 4.50 -7.17
N SER A 88 -13.37 4.01 -6.38
CA SER A 88 -13.53 3.85 -4.92
C SER A 88 -13.76 5.17 -4.19
N ALA A 89 -13.31 6.30 -4.75
CA ALA A 89 -13.57 7.62 -4.19
C ALA A 89 -14.97 8.14 -4.51
N ARG A 90 -15.57 7.69 -5.63
CA ARG A 90 -16.92 8.09 -6.06
C ARG A 90 -18.01 7.15 -5.54
N LEU A 91 -17.68 5.87 -5.33
CA LEU A 91 -18.62 4.84 -4.91
C LEU A 91 -18.22 4.32 -3.51
N PRO A 92 -18.89 4.79 -2.43
CA PRO A 92 -18.57 4.37 -1.07
C PRO A 92 -18.63 2.85 -0.88
N TYR A 93 -19.58 2.16 -1.52
CA TYR A 93 -19.69 0.70 -1.47
C TYR A 93 -18.42 0.00 -2.00
N LEU A 94 -17.93 0.43 -3.17
CA LEU A 94 -16.72 -0.13 -3.77
C LEU A 94 -15.48 0.27 -2.96
N GLY A 95 -15.43 1.50 -2.45
CA GLY A 95 -14.38 1.94 -1.53
C GLY A 95 -14.30 1.07 -0.28
N ASN A 96 -15.45 0.69 0.29
CA ASN A 96 -15.53 -0.18 1.45
C ASN A 96 -15.14 -1.63 1.15
N LEU A 97 -15.48 -2.14 -0.03
CA LEU A 97 -15.11 -3.49 -0.46
C LEU A 97 -13.60 -3.60 -0.73
N VAL A 98 -13.05 -2.60 -1.43
CA VAL A 98 -11.66 -2.59 -1.91
C VAL A 98 -10.71 -2.18 -0.80
N LYS A 99 -11.04 -1.13 -0.05
CA LYS A 99 -10.17 -0.60 1.00
C LYS A 99 -10.51 -1.11 2.37
N GLY A 100 -11.71 -1.60 2.63
CA GLY A 100 -12.23 -1.84 3.98
C GLY A 100 -12.90 -0.61 4.59
N LYS A 101 -13.64 -0.82 5.69
CA LYS A 101 -14.22 0.24 6.52
C LYS A 101 -13.41 0.35 7.82
N PRO A 102 -13.12 1.58 8.30
CA PRO A 102 -12.61 1.73 9.64
C PRO A 102 -13.65 1.23 10.65
N ALA A 103 -13.19 0.55 11.68
CA ALA A 103 -14.04 0.02 12.74
C ALA A 103 -13.74 0.73 14.06
N VAL A 104 -14.79 1.11 14.81
CA VAL A 104 -14.61 1.82 16.08
C VAL A 104 -14.17 0.82 17.15
N LEU A 105 -13.04 1.11 17.81
CA LEU A 105 -12.51 0.32 18.92
C LEU A 105 -12.79 0.97 20.28
N TYR A 106 -12.88 2.29 20.32
CA TYR A 106 -13.16 3.06 21.53
C TYR A 106 -13.95 4.31 21.18
N LYS A 107 -15.01 4.60 21.93
CA LYS A 107 -15.84 5.81 21.76
C LYS A 107 -16.67 6.04 23.02
N ASN A 108 -16.97 7.31 23.35
CA ASN A 108 -17.82 7.68 24.49
C ASN A 108 -17.35 7.03 25.81
N ASP A 109 -16.03 7.05 26.04
CA ASP A 109 -15.38 6.46 27.21
C ASP A 109 -15.58 4.93 27.40
N GLN A 110 -15.95 4.23 26.33
CA GLN A 110 -16.18 2.79 26.34
C GLN A 110 -15.42 2.06 25.23
N ILE A 111 -14.72 1.00 25.63
CA ILE A 111 -14.10 0.04 24.71
C ILE A 111 -15.19 -0.79 24.03
N GLN A 112 -15.12 -0.91 22.70
CA GLN A 112 -16.05 -1.68 21.89
C GLN A 112 -15.57 -3.14 21.78
N TRP A 113 -15.76 -3.91 22.86
CA TRP A 113 -15.25 -5.29 22.96
C TRP A 113 -15.71 -6.20 21.81
N ASP A 114 -16.98 -6.14 21.42
CA ASP A 114 -17.51 -6.93 20.30
C ASP A 114 -16.76 -6.67 18.98
N GLN A 115 -16.35 -5.41 18.74
CA GLN A 115 -15.58 -5.05 17.55
C GLN A 115 -14.13 -5.53 17.66
N MET A 116 -13.53 -5.38 18.84
CA MET A 116 -12.18 -5.85 19.12
C MET A 116 -12.05 -7.35 18.94
N ASP A 117 -12.99 -8.13 19.48
CA ASP A 117 -13.02 -9.59 19.37
C ASP A 117 -13.19 -10.02 17.91
N ARG A 118 -14.12 -9.39 17.17
CA ARG A 118 -14.34 -9.69 15.75
C ARG A 118 -13.10 -9.39 14.89
N LEU A 119 -12.30 -8.40 15.27
CA LEU A 119 -11.10 -7.99 14.55
C LEU A 119 -9.83 -8.64 15.10
N GLY A 120 -9.93 -9.45 16.16
CA GLY A 120 -8.78 -10.08 16.82
C GLY A 120 -7.81 -9.07 17.46
N VAL A 121 -8.30 -7.90 17.87
CA VAL A 121 -7.50 -6.84 18.49
C VAL A 121 -7.61 -6.96 20.00
N SER A 122 -6.50 -7.14 20.71
CA SER A 122 -6.51 -7.20 22.16
C SER A 122 -6.49 -5.81 22.80
N ARG A 123 -6.86 -5.74 24.09
CA ARG A 123 -6.68 -4.50 24.89
C ARG A 123 -5.22 -4.04 24.89
N THR A 124 -4.28 -4.99 24.91
CA THR A 124 -2.84 -4.71 24.88
C THR A 124 -2.43 -4.05 23.58
N ASP A 125 -3.00 -4.47 22.45
CA ASP A 125 -2.73 -3.87 21.14
C ASP A 125 -3.25 -2.44 21.09
N LEU A 126 -4.48 -2.20 21.56
CA LEU A 126 -5.07 -0.86 21.65
C LEU A 126 -4.20 0.09 22.49
N LEU A 127 -3.77 -0.34 23.68
CA LEU A 127 -2.95 0.48 24.57
C LEU A 127 -1.52 0.68 24.04
N THR A 128 -0.96 -0.33 23.37
CA THR A 128 0.34 -0.22 22.69
C THR A 128 0.27 0.81 21.58
N SER A 129 -0.73 0.74 20.72
CA SER A 129 -0.94 1.71 19.65
C SER A 129 -1.20 3.11 20.19
N LEU A 130 -1.96 3.25 21.29
CA LEU A 130 -2.17 4.53 21.94
C LEU A 130 -0.83 5.19 22.31
N ARG A 131 0.06 4.44 22.97
CA ARG A 131 1.39 4.94 23.34
C ARG A 131 2.25 5.30 22.13
N LEU A 132 2.23 4.50 21.07
CA LEU A 132 3.07 4.72 19.89
C LEU A 132 2.60 5.93 19.07
N GLU A 133 1.29 6.13 18.94
CA GLU A 133 0.72 7.17 18.06
C GLU A 133 0.52 8.50 18.78
N THR A 134 0.18 8.50 20.08
CA THR A 134 -0.19 9.72 20.82
C THR A 134 0.76 10.07 21.95
N HIS A 135 1.68 9.16 22.33
CA HIS A 135 2.53 9.25 23.52
C HIS A 135 1.75 9.29 24.84
N SER A 136 0.42 9.11 24.81
CA SER A 136 -0.41 9.01 26.01
C SER A 136 -0.42 7.59 26.56
N LYS A 137 -0.69 7.49 27.87
CA LYS A 137 -0.93 6.22 28.57
C LYS A 137 -2.40 6.06 28.97
N HIS A 138 -3.21 7.10 28.80
CA HIS A 138 -4.56 7.18 29.35
C HIS A 138 -5.59 7.22 28.23
N LEU A 139 -6.49 6.23 28.21
CA LEU A 139 -7.63 6.19 27.28
C LEU A 139 -8.60 7.35 27.53
N ASP A 140 -8.60 7.91 28.74
CA ASP A 140 -9.48 9.01 29.13
C ASP A 140 -9.22 10.30 28.33
N GLU A 141 -8.02 10.44 27.75
CA GLU A 141 -7.62 11.53 26.87
C GLU A 141 -8.07 11.33 25.41
N VAL A 142 -8.55 10.13 25.06
CA VAL A 142 -9.03 9.75 23.72
C VAL A 142 -10.52 10.04 23.63
N ASP A 143 -10.96 10.66 22.53
CA ASP A 143 -12.38 10.82 22.19
C ASP A 143 -12.89 9.59 21.42
N ILE A 144 -12.16 9.20 20.37
CA ILE A 144 -12.49 8.04 19.55
C ILE A 144 -11.22 7.35 19.02
N ALA A 145 -11.25 6.03 18.95
CA ALA A 145 -10.21 5.21 18.31
C ALA A 145 -10.80 4.33 17.21
N PHE A 146 -10.10 4.24 16.07
CA PHE A 146 -10.49 3.42 14.94
C PHE A 146 -9.43 2.40 14.58
N MET A 147 -9.84 1.17 14.26
CA MET A 147 -9.04 0.24 13.47
C MET A 147 -9.15 0.67 12.01
N GLU A 148 -8.06 1.19 11.46
CA GLU A 148 -7.96 1.55 10.06
C GLU A 148 -7.84 0.30 9.18
N PRO A 149 -8.27 0.35 7.91
CA PRO A 149 -8.20 -0.83 7.05
C PRO A 149 -6.80 -1.31 6.68
N ASN A 150 -5.77 -0.51 6.94
CA ASN A 150 -4.37 -0.91 6.81
C ASN A 150 -3.84 -1.63 8.08
N GLY A 151 -4.70 -1.87 9.07
CA GLY A 151 -4.36 -2.56 10.31
C GLY A 151 -3.81 -1.66 11.42
N ARG A 152 -3.66 -0.35 11.18
CA ARG A 152 -3.22 0.60 12.21
C ARG A 152 -4.39 1.08 13.05
N ILE A 153 -4.14 1.39 14.31
CA ILE A 153 -5.14 2.05 15.16
C ILE A 153 -4.88 3.55 15.13
N SER A 154 -5.89 4.34 14.75
CA SER A 154 -5.85 5.80 14.79
C SER A 154 -6.64 6.33 15.98
N PHE A 155 -6.24 7.50 16.49
CA PHE A 155 -6.84 8.11 17.68
C PHE A 155 -7.15 9.59 17.42
N THR A 156 -8.32 10.02 17.88
CA THR A 156 -8.66 11.43 18.05
C THR A 156 -8.67 11.72 19.54
N LEU A 157 -7.88 12.72 19.97
CA LEU A 157 -7.84 13.14 21.38
C LEU A 157 -8.96 14.12 21.69
N LYS A 158 -9.42 14.11 22.94
CA LYS A 158 -10.36 15.12 23.44
C LYS A 158 -9.70 16.49 23.37
N THR A 159 -10.43 17.49 22.88
CA THR A 159 -9.99 18.88 22.94
C THR A 159 -9.88 19.26 24.42
N LYS A 160 -8.67 19.60 24.89
CA LYS A 160 -8.50 20.25 26.19
C LYS A 160 -9.22 21.61 26.11
N ALA A 161 -10.26 21.77 26.91
CA ALA A 161 -10.91 23.05 27.14
C ALA A 161 -9.95 24.03 27.84
#